data_AF-A0A952BAS9-F1
#
_entry.id   AF-A0A952BAS9-F1
#
_cell.length_a   1.000
_cell.length_b   1.000
_cell.length_c   1.000
_cell.angle_alpha   90.00
_cell.angle_beta   90.00
_cell.angle_gamma   90.00
#
_symmetry.space_group_name_H-M   'P 1'
#
loop_
_entity.id
_entity.type
_entity.pdbx_description
1 polymer ?
#
loop_
_entity_poly.entity_id
_entity_poly.type
_entity_poly.pdbx_seq_one_letter_code
_entity_poly.pdbx_strand_id
1 'polypeptide(L)'
;MKKPSSEFCSLVRESLNKRDECLILDNEKRREALLKRDMVTYNCFAGMIESIIHIYFENIHLGFFMMGQYRSNQKIYRSLLVEWEERFGSSEKLVIAYLKTPSFSQDQIESIQLGPNITIREVARKVGYDDPYYFSRLYKKYRGCSPANI
;
A
#
# COMPACT_ATOMS: atom_id res chain seq x y z
N MET A 1 13.25 3.60 -8.84
CA MET A 1 12.58 2.29 -9.01
C MET A 1 11.13 2.55 -9.43
N LYS A 2 10.67 2.07 -10.60
CA LYS A 2 9.26 2.22 -11.01
C LYS A 2 8.41 1.31 -10.12
N LYS A 3 7.45 1.87 -9.38
CA LYS A 3 6.43 1.10 -8.66
C LYS A 3 5.68 0.22 -9.68
N PRO A 4 5.45 -1.08 -9.42
CA PRO A 4 4.55 -1.86 -10.25
C PRO A 4 3.20 -1.14 -10.30
N SER A 5 2.79 -0.70 -11.49
CA SER A 5 1.55 0.04 -11.69
C SER A 5 0.53 -0.88 -12.34
N SER A 6 -0.70 -0.87 -11.83
CA SER A 6 -1.82 -1.50 -12.54
C SER A 6 -2.06 -0.80 -13.87
N GLU A 7 -2.76 -1.47 -14.79
CA GLU A 7 -3.20 -0.88 -16.06
C GLU A 7 -3.88 0.48 -15.82
N PHE A 8 -4.76 0.56 -14.81
CA PHE A 8 -5.44 1.80 -14.43
C PHE A 8 -4.47 2.93 -14.05
N CYS A 9 -3.50 2.66 -13.17
CA CYS A 9 -2.53 3.68 -12.77
C CYS A 9 -1.68 4.15 -13.96
N SER A 10 -1.33 3.24 -14.88
CA SER A 10 -0.58 3.59 -16.09
C SER A 10 -1.41 4.52 -16.99
N LEU A 11 -2.70 4.22 -17.22
CA LEU A 11 -3.60 5.09 -17.98
C LEU A 11 -3.73 6.49 -17.34
N VAL A 12 -3.91 6.57 -16.02
CA VAL A 12 -4.00 7.86 -15.32
C VAL A 12 -2.70 8.64 -15.40
N ARG A 13 -1.55 8.00 -15.15
CA ARG A 13 -0.26 8.68 -15.09
C ARG A 13 0.26 9.10 -16.46
N GLU A 14 0.03 8.27 -17.49
CA GLU A 14 0.63 8.44 -18.81
C GLU A 14 -0.35 9.02 -19.83
N SER A 15 -1.60 8.55 -19.86
CA SER A 15 -2.58 9.05 -20.84
C SER A 15 -3.24 10.35 -20.38
N LEU A 16 -3.50 10.51 -19.07
CA LEU A 16 -3.99 11.79 -18.51
C LEU A 16 -2.87 12.75 -18.08
N ASN A 17 -1.60 12.35 -18.20
CA ASN A 17 -0.45 13.13 -17.74
C ASN A 17 -0.46 13.47 -16.24
N LYS A 18 -1.07 12.61 -15.40
CA LYS A 18 -1.21 12.86 -13.95
C LYS A 18 -0.07 12.30 -13.09
N ARG A 19 1.11 12.06 -13.70
CA ARG A 19 2.24 11.41 -13.03
C ARG A 19 2.75 12.27 -11.88
N ASP A 20 2.90 13.57 -12.11
CA ASP A 20 3.49 14.47 -11.13
C ASP A 20 2.55 14.68 -9.94
N GLU A 21 1.25 14.85 -10.19
CA GLU A 21 0.23 14.93 -9.14
C GLU A 21 0.19 13.66 -8.28
N CYS A 22 0.32 12.49 -8.91
CA CYS A 22 0.44 11.23 -8.18
C CYS A 22 1.70 11.21 -7.28
N LEU A 23 2.85 11.65 -7.80
CA LEU A 23 4.10 11.66 -7.05
C LEU A 23 4.12 12.70 -5.92
N ILE A 24 3.50 13.86 -6.14
CA ILE A 24 3.33 14.90 -5.13
C ILE A 24 2.52 14.35 -3.96
N LEU A 25 1.34 13.77 -4.22
CA LEU A 25 0.52 13.18 -3.16
C LEU A 25 1.25 12.04 -2.44
N ASP A 26 1.95 11.17 -3.16
CA ASP A 26 2.74 10.10 -2.57
C ASP A 26 3.85 10.66 -1.63
N ASN A 27 4.50 11.75 -2.00
CA ASN A 27 5.50 12.44 -1.17
C ASN A 27 4.89 13.08 0.08
N GLU A 28 3.76 13.78 -0.09
CA GLU A 28 3.03 14.39 1.01
C GLU A 28 2.60 13.35 2.04
N LYS A 29 2.06 12.21 1.57
CA LYS A 29 1.59 11.13 2.43
C LYS A 29 2.74 10.37 3.09
N ARG A 30 3.88 10.21 2.41
CA ARG A 30 5.12 9.75 3.06
C ARG A 30 5.54 10.66 4.20
N ARG A 31 5.51 11.99 4.01
CA ARG A 31 5.86 12.96 5.04
C ARG A 31 4.88 12.94 6.21
N GLU A 32 3.58 12.89 5.92
CA GLU A 32 2.52 12.77 6.93
C GLU A 32 2.74 11.53 7.80
N ALA A 33 3.00 10.41 7.16
CA ALA A 33 3.18 9.14 7.83
C ALA A 33 4.46 9.18 8.71
N LEU A 34 5.55 9.81 8.23
CA LEU A 34 6.78 10.00 9.02
C LEU A 34 6.53 10.79 10.31
N LEU A 35 5.73 11.85 10.21
CA LEU A 35 5.39 12.71 11.35
C LEU A 35 4.51 11.97 12.36
N LYS A 36 3.53 11.20 11.87
CA LYS A 36 2.64 10.40 12.72
C LYS A 36 3.35 9.21 13.37
N ARG A 37 4.45 8.73 12.77
CA ARG A 37 5.14 7.48 13.12
C ARG A 37 4.19 6.28 13.14
N ASP A 38 3.22 6.30 12.24
CA ASP A 38 2.18 5.28 12.14
C ASP A 38 1.80 5.11 10.66
N MET A 39 1.11 4.02 10.37
CA MET A 39 0.58 3.78 9.03
C MET A 39 -0.42 4.88 8.65
N VAL A 40 -0.28 5.40 7.44
CA VAL A 40 -1.24 6.34 6.86
C VAL A 40 -1.97 5.67 5.72
N THR A 41 -3.30 5.61 5.83
CA THR A 41 -4.18 5.19 4.75
C THR A 41 -4.92 6.41 4.21
N TYR A 42 -4.95 6.54 2.88
CA TYR A 42 -5.53 7.70 2.21
C TYR A 42 -6.13 7.29 0.86
N ASN A 43 -6.98 8.16 0.32
CA ASN A 43 -7.38 8.06 -1.08
C ASN A 43 -6.34 8.74 -1.96
N CYS A 44 -5.83 8.03 -2.95
CA CYS A 44 -4.92 8.56 -3.95
C CYS A 44 -5.66 9.54 -4.88
N PHE A 45 -4.91 10.23 -5.73
CA PHE A 45 -5.43 11.21 -6.67
C PHE A 45 -6.57 10.67 -7.56
N ALA A 46 -6.50 9.38 -7.92
CA ALA A 46 -7.50 8.73 -8.77
C ALA A 46 -8.71 8.16 -8.00
N GLY A 47 -8.75 8.33 -6.67
CA GLY A 47 -9.84 7.87 -5.81
C GLY A 47 -9.74 6.40 -5.34
N MET A 48 -8.60 5.74 -5.53
CA MET A 48 -8.33 4.43 -4.93
C MET A 48 -7.71 4.61 -3.54
N ILE A 49 -7.85 3.60 -2.68
CA ILE A 49 -7.20 3.59 -1.37
C ILE A 49 -5.74 3.15 -1.51
N GLU A 50 -4.87 3.79 -0.76
CA GLU A 50 -3.47 3.43 -0.60
C GLU A 50 -3.04 3.56 0.86
N SER A 51 -2.18 2.64 1.31
CA SER A 51 -1.59 2.65 2.65
C SER A 51 -0.07 2.71 2.57
N ILE A 52 0.52 3.55 3.42
CA ILE A 52 1.98 3.71 3.56
C ILE A 52 2.38 3.30 4.97
N ILE A 53 3.38 2.43 5.04
CA ILE A 53 4.06 2.02 6.28
C ILE A 53 5.50 2.51 6.23
N HIS A 54 6.06 2.88 7.38
CA HIS A 54 7.48 3.19 7.54
C HIS A 54 8.24 1.95 7.95
N ILE A 55 9.44 1.80 7.39
CA ILE A 55 10.36 0.74 7.78
C ILE A 55 11.48 1.37 8.60
N TYR A 56 11.68 0.85 9.80
CA TYR A 56 12.79 1.22 10.68
C TYR A 56 13.70 0.01 10.93
N PHE A 57 14.97 0.28 11.25
CA PHE A 57 15.91 -0.69 11.81
C PHE A 57 16.72 -0.01 12.92
N GLU A 58 16.62 -0.51 14.16
CA GLU A 58 17.35 0.04 15.32
C GLU A 58 17.22 1.57 15.46
N ASN A 59 16.01 2.11 15.21
CA ASN A 59 15.65 3.54 15.17
C ASN A 59 16.09 4.34 13.92
N ILE A 60 16.74 3.71 12.96
CA ILE A 60 17.08 4.31 11.67
C ILE A 60 15.90 4.12 10.71
N HIS A 61 15.37 5.21 10.16
CA HIS A 61 14.34 5.13 9.12
C HIS A 61 14.95 4.65 7.80
N LEU A 62 14.61 3.43 7.39
CA LEU A 62 15.12 2.84 6.15
C LEU A 62 14.32 3.28 4.91
N GLY A 63 13.04 3.61 5.08
CA GLY A 63 12.19 4.03 3.97
C GLY A 63 10.73 3.64 4.17
N PHE A 64 10.03 3.48 3.06
CA PHE A 64 8.58 3.31 3.04
C PHE A 64 8.19 2.03 2.32
N PHE A 65 7.19 1.34 2.86
CA PHE A 65 6.46 0.29 2.17
C PHE A 65 5.10 0.82 1.75
N MET A 66 4.88 0.93 0.44
CA MET A 66 3.57 1.28 -0.11
C MET A 66 2.82 -0.02 -0.39
N MET A 67 1.69 -0.26 0.29
CA MET A 67 0.97 -1.55 0.24
C MET A 67 0.24 -1.81 -1.09
N GLY A 68 0.35 -0.88 -2.05
CA GLY A 68 -0.36 -0.94 -3.32
C GLY A 68 -1.72 -0.24 -3.24
N GLN A 69 -2.32 -0.05 -4.42
CA GLN A 69 -3.60 0.65 -4.55
C GLN A 69 -4.74 -0.34 -4.75
N TYR A 70 -5.85 -0.13 -4.05
CA TYR A 70 -7.03 -0.98 -4.10
C TYR A 70 -8.32 -0.18 -3.97
N ARG A 71 -9.43 -0.81 -4.34
CA ARG A 71 -10.77 -0.22 -4.32
C ARG A 71 -11.49 -0.58 -3.03
N SER A 72 -12.45 0.26 -2.69
CA SER A 72 -13.53 -0.03 -1.75
C SER A 72 -14.88 0.13 -2.48
N ASN A 73 -15.95 0.35 -1.73
CA ASN A 73 -17.23 0.81 -2.29
C ASN A 73 -17.15 2.20 -2.95
N GLN A 74 -16.05 2.93 -2.74
CA GLN A 74 -15.82 4.22 -3.37
C GLN A 74 -15.63 4.05 -4.89
N LYS A 75 -16.26 4.95 -5.65
CA LYS A 75 -16.17 4.97 -7.11
C LYS A 75 -15.04 5.90 -7.54
N ILE A 76 -14.53 5.67 -8.75
CA ILE A 76 -13.63 6.59 -9.44
C ILE A 76 -14.18 8.02 -9.43
N TYR A 77 -13.31 9.02 -9.23
CA TYR A 77 -13.75 10.41 -9.17
C TYR A 77 -14.32 10.89 -10.51
N ARG A 78 -15.47 11.57 -10.45
CA ARG A 78 -16.16 12.09 -11.63
C ARG A 78 -15.29 13.05 -12.44
N SER A 79 -14.49 13.87 -11.78
CA SER A 79 -13.54 14.78 -12.45
C SER A 79 -12.57 14.03 -13.37
N LEU A 80 -12.09 12.86 -12.93
CA LEU A 80 -11.19 12.02 -13.70
C LEU A 80 -11.89 11.38 -14.91
N LEU A 81 -13.16 10.98 -14.74
CA LEU A 81 -13.98 10.45 -15.84
C LEU A 81 -14.24 11.52 -16.90
N VAL A 82 -14.64 12.72 -16.49
CA VAL A 82 -14.90 13.84 -17.39
C VAL A 82 -13.65 14.21 -18.16
N GLU A 83 -12.51 14.40 -17.48
CA GLU A 83 -11.24 14.73 -18.14
C GLU A 83 -10.81 13.63 -19.14
N TRP A 84 -11.09 12.37 -18.82
CA TRP A 84 -10.84 11.25 -19.73
C TRP A 84 -11.76 11.26 -20.95
N GLU A 85 -13.06 11.45 -20.76
CA GLU A 85 -14.03 11.51 -21.85
C GLU A 85 -13.76 12.69 -22.79
N GLU A 86 -13.41 13.86 -22.25
CA GLU A 86 -13.02 15.03 -23.06
C GLU A 86 -11.80 14.73 -23.95
N ARG A 87 -10.87 13.89 -23.48
CA ARG A 87 -9.63 13.58 -24.22
C ARG A 87 -9.77 12.39 -25.16
N PHE A 88 -10.58 11.39 -24.81
CA PHE A 88 -10.61 10.08 -25.49
C PHE A 88 -12.00 9.65 -25.97
N GLY A 89 -13.04 10.46 -25.74
CA GLY A 89 -14.42 10.24 -26.19
C GLY A 89 -15.24 9.24 -25.38
N SER A 90 -14.61 8.30 -24.67
CA SER A 90 -15.29 7.32 -23.81
C SER A 90 -14.44 6.95 -22.60
N SER A 91 -15.08 6.88 -21.42
CA SER A 91 -14.47 6.42 -20.17
C SER A 91 -14.42 4.91 -20.01
N GLU A 92 -14.99 4.14 -20.94
CA GLU A 92 -15.14 2.67 -20.81
C GLU A 92 -13.80 1.98 -20.54
N LYS A 93 -12.75 2.31 -21.30
CA LYS A 93 -11.41 1.74 -21.10
C LYS A 93 -10.87 2.03 -19.70
N LEU A 94 -11.03 3.25 -19.21
CA LEU A 94 -10.56 3.67 -17.89
C LEU A 94 -11.34 2.95 -16.78
N VAL A 95 -12.67 2.84 -16.93
CA VAL A 95 -13.56 2.16 -15.99
C VAL A 95 -13.26 0.66 -15.94
N ILE A 96 -13.06 0.01 -17.09
CA ILE A 96 -12.69 -1.41 -17.14
C ILE A 96 -11.35 -1.63 -16.43
N ALA A 97 -10.35 -0.80 -16.69
CA ALA A 97 -9.05 -0.90 -16.02
C ALA A 97 -9.19 -0.69 -14.50
N TYR A 98 -10.03 0.25 -14.06
CA TYR A 98 -10.36 0.46 -12.64
C TYR A 98 -10.99 -0.78 -12.02
N LEU A 99 -12.00 -1.36 -12.66
CA LEU A 99 -12.71 -2.54 -12.12
C LEU A 99 -11.82 -3.78 -12.02
N LYS A 100 -10.77 -3.89 -12.82
CA LYS A 100 -9.77 -4.97 -12.72
C LYS A 100 -8.84 -4.85 -11.51
N THR A 101 -8.75 -3.69 -10.85
CA THR A 101 -7.90 -3.57 -9.65
C THR A 101 -8.54 -4.27 -8.45
N PRO A 102 -7.74 -4.75 -7.46
CA PRO A 102 -8.24 -5.39 -6.25
C PRO A 102 -9.28 -4.52 -5.54
N SER A 103 -10.26 -5.14 -4.89
CA SER A 103 -11.30 -4.47 -4.12
C SER A 103 -11.51 -5.21 -2.81
N PHE A 104 -11.67 -4.46 -1.74
CA PHE A 104 -11.85 -4.98 -0.39
C PHE A 104 -13.09 -4.36 0.27
N SER A 105 -13.76 -5.13 1.12
CA SER A 105 -14.83 -4.62 2.00
C SER A 105 -14.24 -3.70 3.07
N GLN A 106 -15.10 -2.95 3.76
CA GLN A 106 -14.69 -2.10 4.87
C GLN A 106 -13.95 -2.89 5.96
N ASP A 107 -14.48 -4.04 6.38
CA ASP A 107 -13.85 -4.91 7.38
C ASP A 107 -12.48 -5.43 6.95
N GLN A 108 -12.32 -5.76 5.66
CA GLN A 108 -11.04 -6.19 5.10
C GLN A 108 -10.03 -5.03 5.11
N ILE A 109 -10.47 -3.81 4.80
CA ILE A 109 -9.63 -2.61 4.82
C ILE A 109 -9.19 -2.30 6.25
N GLU A 110 -10.10 -2.33 7.21
CA GLU A 110 -9.79 -2.15 8.64
C GLU A 110 -8.79 -3.20 9.11
N SER A 111 -8.95 -4.46 8.70
CA SER A 111 -8.00 -5.53 8.99
C SER A 111 -6.60 -5.27 8.40
N ILE A 112 -6.53 -4.75 7.17
CA ILE A 112 -5.26 -4.33 6.54
C ILE A 112 -4.64 -3.16 7.33
N GLN A 113 -5.46 -2.23 7.81
CA GLN A 113 -5.04 -1.05 8.54
C GLN A 113 -4.53 -1.32 9.95
N LEU A 114 -4.95 -2.43 10.57
CA LEU A 114 -4.37 -2.92 11.82
C LEU A 114 -2.93 -3.44 11.63
N GLY A 115 -2.40 -3.37 10.41
CA GLY A 115 -1.08 -3.85 10.02
C GLY A 115 -1.06 -5.36 9.81
N PRO A 116 0.02 -5.92 9.25
CA PRO A 116 0.26 -7.35 9.33
C PRO A 116 0.54 -7.68 10.81
N ASN A 117 -0.51 -7.93 11.60
CA ASN A 117 -0.42 -8.56 12.91
C ASN A 117 0.00 -10.03 12.73
N ILE A 118 1.16 -10.24 12.11
CA ILE A 118 1.77 -11.56 12.01
C ILE A 118 2.47 -11.74 13.34
N THR A 119 1.85 -12.53 14.19
CA THR A 119 2.45 -12.96 15.43
C THR A 119 3.75 -13.69 15.14
N ILE A 120 4.69 -13.69 16.08
CA ILE A 120 5.90 -14.53 16.01
C ILE A 120 5.55 -16.00 15.71
N ARG A 121 4.36 -16.44 16.12
CA ARG A 121 3.80 -17.76 15.80
C ARG A 121 3.51 -17.94 14.31
N GLU A 122 2.98 -16.94 13.63
CA GLU A 122 2.75 -16.98 12.18
C GLU A 122 4.05 -16.86 11.39
N VAL A 123 5.03 -16.08 11.88
CA VAL A 123 6.39 -16.06 11.31
C VAL A 123 7.00 -17.46 11.37
N ALA A 124 7.01 -18.05 12.57
CA ALA A 124 7.60 -19.37 12.82
C ALA A 124 6.99 -20.44 11.93
N ARG A 125 5.65 -20.47 11.81
CA ARG A 125 4.96 -21.47 10.97
C ARG A 125 5.29 -21.30 9.49
N LYS A 126 5.35 -20.06 8.98
CA LYS A 126 5.66 -19.78 7.57
C LYS A 126 7.09 -20.16 7.19
N VAL A 127 8.03 -20.11 8.13
CA VAL A 127 9.44 -20.49 7.91
C VAL A 127 9.74 -21.93 8.32
N GLY A 128 8.70 -22.75 8.58
CA GLY A 128 8.82 -24.20 8.79
C GLY A 128 9.08 -24.63 10.23
N TYR A 129 8.80 -23.78 11.22
CA TYR A 129 8.92 -24.11 12.64
C TYR A 129 7.54 -24.25 13.30
N ASP A 130 7.28 -25.40 13.90
CA ASP A 130 6.04 -25.66 14.64
C ASP A 130 6.02 -24.98 16.03
N ASP A 131 7.20 -24.77 16.64
CA ASP A 131 7.36 -24.08 17.93
C ASP A 131 7.87 -22.63 17.74
N PRO A 132 7.02 -21.61 17.98
CA PRO A 132 7.39 -20.20 17.90
C PRO A 132 8.46 -19.77 18.90
N TYR A 133 8.53 -20.42 20.07
CA TYR A 133 9.55 -20.12 21.08
C TYR A 133 10.91 -20.66 20.68
N TYR A 134 10.95 -21.84 20.04
CA TYR A 134 12.18 -22.37 19.45
C TYR A 134 12.71 -21.47 18.34
N PHE A 135 11.84 -21.04 17.41
CA PHE A 135 12.20 -20.06 16.38
C PHE A 135 12.79 -18.79 17.02
N SER A 136 12.16 -18.25 18.07
CA SER A 136 12.63 -17.04 18.75
C SER A 136 14.01 -17.20 19.40
N ARG A 137 14.28 -18.35 20.04
CA ARG A 137 15.59 -18.67 20.62
C ARG A 137 16.68 -18.78 19.55
N LEU A 138 16.36 -19.46 18.44
CA LEU A 138 17.29 -19.66 17.33
C LEU A 138 17.60 -18.33 16.63
N TYR A 139 16.56 -17.52 16.39
CA TYR A 139 16.68 -16.18 15.83
C TYR A 139 17.61 -15.31 16.69
N LYS A 140 17.36 -15.24 18.01
CA LYS A 140 18.19 -14.48 18.94
C LYS A 140 19.64 -14.97 18.97
N LYS A 141 19.85 -16.29 18.88
CA LYS A 141 21.21 -16.88 18.84
C LYS A 141 22.00 -16.43 17.59
N TYR A 142 21.36 -16.33 16.44
CA TYR A 142 22.05 -15.99 15.18
C TYR A 142 22.03 -14.50 14.82
N ARG A 143 21.04 -13.75 15.30
CA ARG A 143 20.85 -12.32 14.99
C ARG A 143 21.17 -11.38 16.15
N GLY A 144 21.36 -11.90 17.36
CA GLY A 144 21.68 -11.12 18.55
C GLY A 144 20.48 -10.42 19.21
N CYS A 145 19.32 -10.34 18.55
CA CYS A 145 18.12 -9.67 19.05
C CYS A 145 16.87 -10.58 18.99
N SER A 146 15.83 -10.26 19.78
CA SER A 146 14.55 -10.98 19.76
C SER A 146 13.76 -10.63 18.49
N PRO A 147 13.09 -11.59 17.82
CA PRO A 147 12.24 -11.26 16.68
C PRO A 147 10.98 -10.45 17.06
N ALA A 148 10.65 -10.36 18.36
CA ALA A 148 9.62 -9.45 18.88
C ALA A 148 10.13 -8.01 19.13
N ASN A 149 11.45 -7.79 19.04
CA ASN A 149 12.10 -6.50 19.24
C ASN A 149 12.59 -5.89 17.92
N ILE A 150 12.05 -6.37 16.79
CA ILE A 150 12.26 -5.84 15.45
C ILE A 150 11.05 -5.00 15.08
#